data_AF-A0A5R9FFG9-F1
#
_entry.id   AF-A0A5R9FFG9-F1
#
_cell.length_a   1.000
_cell.length_b   1.000
_cell.length_c   1.000
_cell.angle_alpha   90.00
_cell.angle_beta   90.00
_cell.angle_gamma   90.00
#
_symmetry.space_group_name_H-M   'P 1'
#
loop_
_entity.id
_entity.type
_entity.pdbx_description
1 polymer ?
#
loop_
_entity_poly.entity_id
_entity_poly.type
_entity_poly.pdbx_seq_one_letter_code
_entity_poly.pdbx_strand_id
1 'polypeptide(L)'
;MLLEALRADKRLAEWLRDLEREGDPPPATGRGDPHPASLADAVLPDVPPPDVALPDVVLPDAAELPDILLDLTVPHEFINELVALRGALAADPEAMRLLRRCVGRFVRDMGEIGKGWEPPAFPESTGPLGRNFHAFVFVAALPYVRAYHRARGIPEAVSRRTFADLGRHMAVHRRRFGTCGLFVPWWLALHFHGELYQLGRLQFQRARLGGRTGRAAAATGLETGPGDLCLSLHIADFRGPLSPEACDHSLRLAREFFARHYPDERYTVAVCHSWLLDPQLKRYLPTDSNIVRFQERFQVAYQETQADDKSPLGFVFGDTELPVEGLPRHTGVQRAVGDHLRAGGHWYGGHGWFAW
;
A
#
# COMPACT_ATOMS: atom_id res chain seq x y z
N MET A 1 20.51 11.85 -15.93
CA MET A 1 19.28 12.63 -15.68
C MET A 1 18.53 12.20 -14.43
N LEU A 2 18.09 10.94 -14.26
CA LEU A 2 17.30 10.54 -13.07
C LEU A 2 18.06 10.82 -11.76
N LEU A 3 19.26 10.25 -11.59
CA LEU A 3 20.02 10.43 -10.35
C LEU A 3 20.49 11.87 -10.14
N GLU A 4 20.72 12.65 -11.19
CA GLU A 4 21.08 14.07 -11.08
C GLU A 4 19.93 14.87 -10.48
N ALA A 5 18.70 14.66 -10.97
CA ALA A 5 17.51 15.29 -10.42
C ALA A 5 17.25 14.87 -8.97
N LEU A 6 17.46 13.58 -8.63
CA LEU A 6 17.35 13.11 -7.25
C LEU A 6 18.42 13.72 -6.32
N ARG A 7 19.66 13.87 -6.78
CA ARG A 7 20.76 14.49 -6.03
C ARG A 7 20.57 15.99 -5.85
N ALA A 8 19.87 16.66 -6.77
CA ALA A 8 19.56 18.08 -6.68
C ALA A 8 18.50 18.39 -5.61
N ASP A 9 17.63 17.44 -5.27
CA ASP A 9 16.69 17.56 -4.16
C ASP A 9 17.36 17.14 -2.84
N LYS A 10 17.35 18.03 -1.84
CA LYS A 10 18.05 17.81 -0.56
C LYS A 10 17.55 16.56 0.18
N ARG A 11 16.23 16.33 0.21
CA ARG A 11 15.61 15.21 0.93
C ARG A 11 15.90 13.90 0.21
N LEU A 12 15.80 13.90 -1.12
CA LEU A 12 16.08 12.69 -1.90
C LEU A 12 17.56 12.37 -1.97
N ALA A 13 18.46 13.36 -1.92
CA ALA A 13 19.88 13.14 -1.79
C ALA A 13 20.25 12.46 -0.45
N GLU A 14 19.57 12.82 0.64
CA GLU A 14 19.73 12.15 1.94
C GLU A 14 19.20 10.72 1.91
N TRP A 15 17.98 10.53 1.41
CA TRP A 15 17.41 9.20 1.20
C TRP A 15 18.30 8.30 0.32
N LEU A 16 18.86 8.84 -0.77
CA LEU A 16 19.80 8.12 -1.61
C LEU A 16 20.99 7.64 -0.77
N ARG A 17 21.66 8.54 -0.04
CA ARG A 17 22.83 8.22 0.81
C ARG A 17 22.52 7.15 1.86
N ASP A 18 21.33 7.17 2.43
CA ASP A 18 20.90 6.14 3.40
C ASP A 18 20.74 4.79 2.71
N LEU A 19 20.09 4.76 1.54
CA LEU A 19 19.96 3.56 0.72
C LEU A 19 21.31 3.01 0.25
N GLU A 20 22.30 3.86 -0.04
CA GLU A 20 23.66 3.40 -0.41
C GLU A 20 24.38 2.78 0.79
N ARG A 21 24.30 3.42 1.96
CA ARG A 21 24.92 2.93 3.20
C ARG A 21 24.35 1.61 3.67
N GLU A 22 23.05 1.39 3.48
CA GLU A 22 22.38 0.13 3.83
C GLU A 22 22.73 -1.03 2.88
N GLY A 23 23.28 -0.74 1.69
CA GLY A 23 23.59 -1.70 0.64
C GLY A 23 25.07 -2.10 0.53
N ASP A 24 25.96 -1.43 1.26
CA ASP A 24 27.38 -1.79 1.32
C ASP A 24 27.63 -2.70 2.55
N PRO A 25 28.28 -3.87 2.39
CA PRO A 25 28.61 -4.72 3.53
C PRO A 25 29.59 -3.99 4.47
N PRO A 26 29.48 -4.17 5.80
CA PRO A 26 30.43 -3.56 6.73
C PRO A 26 31.86 -4.06 6.46
N PRO A 27 32.90 -3.22 6.70
CA PRO A 27 34.28 -3.69 6.58
C PRO A 27 34.52 -4.84 7.56
N ALA A 28 35.00 -5.96 7.05
CA ALA A 28 35.23 -7.18 7.83
C ALA A 28 36.14 -6.89 9.03
N THR A 29 35.57 -6.91 10.24
CA THR A 29 36.33 -6.95 11.50
C THR A 29 36.27 -8.35 12.09
N GLY A 30 37.38 -8.73 12.72
CA GLY A 30 37.82 -10.11 12.91
C GLY A 30 36.97 -10.99 13.85
N ARG A 31 37.18 -12.29 13.64
CA ARG A 31 36.66 -13.48 14.33
C ARG A 31 36.54 -13.36 15.86
N GLY A 32 35.44 -13.87 16.39
CA GLY A 32 35.29 -14.35 17.77
C GLY A 32 34.37 -15.57 17.79
N ASP A 33 34.88 -16.69 18.30
CA ASP A 33 34.28 -18.03 18.30
C ASP A 33 33.07 -18.22 19.26
N PRO A 34 32.30 -19.33 19.13
CA PRO A 34 30.89 -19.43 19.56
C PRO A 34 30.64 -20.41 20.74
N HIS A 35 29.45 -20.29 21.40
CA HIS A 35 28.67 -21.40 22.01
C HIS A 35 27.38 -20.92 22.73
N PRO A 36 26.40 -21.79 23.11
CA PRO A 36 25.60 -22.77 22.36
C PRO A 36 24.08 -22.44 22.34
N ALA A 37 23.36 -23.24 21.54
CA ALA A 37 21.95 -23.21 21.18
C ALA A 37 20.91 -23.48 22.29
N SER A 38 19.67 -23.03 22.03
CA SER A 38 18.42 -23.69 22.45
C SER A 38 17.44 -23.72 21.28
N LEU A 39 16.90 -24.92 21.03
CA LEU A 39 16.03 -25.32 19.92
C LEU A 39 14.55 -24.97 20.16
N ALA A 40 13.88 -24.54 19.10
CA ALA A 40 12.48 -24.86 18.83
C ALA A 40 12.27 -24.77 17.30
N ASP A 41 12.38 -25.93 16.65
CA ASP A 41 12.34 -26.10 15.20
C ASP A 41 10.90 -25.94 14.65
N ALA A 42 10.71 -24.92 13.82
CA ALA A 42 9.80 -24.98 12.69
C ALA A 42 10.61 -24.60 11.45
N VAL A 43 10.97 -25.60 10.65
CA VAL A 43 11.76 -25.44 9.42
C VAL A 43 10.91 -24.70 8.39
N LEU A 44 11.00 -23.37 8.41
CA LEU A 44 10.71 -22.54 7.24
C LEU A 44 11.85 -22.80 6.21
N PRO A 45 11.55 -23.01 4.92
CA PRO A 45 12.61 -23.09 3.92
C PRO A 45 13.42 -21.79 3.90
N ASP A 46 14.75 -21.93 3.82
CA ASP A 46 15.78 -20.88 3.90
C ASP A 46 15.34 -19.54 3.27
N VAL A 47 14.96 -18.60 4.14
CA VAL A 47 15.09 -17.18 3.82
C VAL A 47 16.54 -16.83 4.14
N PRO A 48 17.35 -16.39 3.16
CA PRO A 48 18.77 -16.22 3.36
C PRO A 48 19.06 -15.18 4.47
N PRO A 49 20.09 -15.42 5.33
CA PRO A 49 20.45 -14.52 6.43
C PRO A 49 20.86 -13.14 5.90
N PRO A 50 20.74 -12.06 6.71
CA PRO A 50 20.78 -10.65 6.25
C PRO A 50 22.15 -10.13 5.76
N ASP A 51 23.11 -11.00 5.47
CA ASP A 51 24.42 -10.65 4.89
C ASP A 51 24.49 -10.97 3.38
N VAL A 52 23.35 -10.82 2.69
CA VAL A 52 23.19 -11.20 1.28
C VAL A 52 23.77 -10.12 0.38
N ALA A 53 24.66 -10.51 -0.53
CA ALA A 53 24.88 -9.81 -1.79
C ALA A 53 23.53 -9.34 -2.37
N LEU A 54 23.49 -8.15 -2.99
CA LEU A 54 22.25 -7.65 -3.61
C LEU A 54 21.59 -8.79 -4.41
N PRO A 55 20.28 -9.03 -4.23
CA PRO A 55 19.59 -10.10 -4.94
C PRO A 55 19.90 -10.03 -6.44
N ASP A 56 19.86 -11.17 -7.13
CA ASP A 56 19.90 -11.19 -8.60
C ASP A 56 18.62 -10.55 -9.14
N VAL A 57 18.59 -9.23 -9.09
CA VAL A 57 17.48 -8.39 -9.50
C VAL A 57 17.55 -8.29 -11.02
N VAL A 58 16.73 -9.10 -11.65
CA VAL A 58 16.54 -9.12 -13.10
C VAL A 58 15.30 -8.29 -13.43
N LEU A 59 15.49 -7.24 -14.22
CA LEU A 59 14.38 -6.53 -14.84
C LEU A 59 13.93 -7.34 -16.06
N PRO A 60 12.64 -7.72 -16.18
CA PRO A 60 12.15 -8.47 -17.33
C PRO A 60 12.54 -7.82 -18.65
N ASP A 61 12.75 -8.64 -19.68
CA ASP A 61 13.11 -8.12 -20.99
C ASP A 61 11.95 -7.38 -21.67
N ALA A 62 12.23 -6.75 -22.82
CA ALA A 62 11.22 -5.98 -23.53
C ALA A 62 10.10 -6.84 -24.14
N ALA A 63 10.34 -8.14 -24.35
CA ALA A 63 9.36 -9.08 -24.91
C ALA A 63 8.44 -9.65 -23.82
N GLU A 64 8.97 -9.89 -22.61
CA GLU A 64 8.24 -10.42 -21.46
C GLU A 64 7.45 -9.35 -20.70
N LEU A 65 7.98 -8.13 -20.63
CA LEU A 65 7.40 -7.06 -19.82
C LEU A 65 5.92 -6.76 -20.13
N PRO A 66 5.44 -6.72 -21.39
CA PRO A 66 4.03 -6.48 -21.70
C PRO A 66 3.08 -7.42 -20.97
N ASP A 67 3.36 -8.73 -20.97
CA ASP A 67 2.50 -9.73 -20.35
C ASP A 67 2.47 -9.60 -18.83
N ILE A 68 3.62 -9.28 -18.23
CA ILE A 68 3.70 -8.98 -16.79
C ILE A 68 2.87 -7.75 -16.44
N LEU A 69 2.94 -6.69 -17.24
CA LEU A 69 2.16 -5.47 -17.02
C LEU A 69 0.65 -5.73 -17.18
N LEU A 70 0.25 -6.56 -18.13
CA LEU A 70 -1.14 -6.99 -18.30
C LEU A 70 -1.66 -7.77 -17.08
N ASP A 71 -0.86 -8.70 -16.56
CA ASP A 71 -1.17 -9.45 -15.33
C ASP A 71 -1.30 -8.54 -14.09
N LEU A 72 -0.53 -7.44 -14.07
CA LEU A 72 -0.61 -6.39 -13.05
C LEU A 72 -1.71 -5.36 -13.32
N THR A 73 -2.52 -5.58 -14.37
CA THR A 73 -3.67 -4.77 -14.78
C THR A 73 -3.32 -3.34 -15.16
N VAL A 74 -2.08 -3.12 -15.60
CA VAL A 74 -1.64 -1.81 -16.08
C VAL A 74 -2.51 -1.39 -17.27
N PRO A 75 -3.02 -0.14 -17.32
CA PRO A 75 -3.82 0.34 -18.44
C PRO A 75 -3.11 0.11 -19.77
N HIS A 76 -3.79 -0.53 -20.73
CA HIS A 76 -3.18 -0.98 -21.99
C HIS A 76 -2.50 0.15 -22.77
N GLU A 77 -3.02 1.37 -22.67
CA GLU A 77 -2.47 2.58 -23.32
C GLU A 77 -1.04 2.93 -22.84
N PHE A 78 -0.62 2.44 -21.68
CA PHE A 78 0.69 2.71 -21.09
C PHE A 78 1.74 1.62 -21.30
N ILE A 79 1.36 0.46 -21.84
CA ILE A 79 2.29 -0.69 -21.99
C ILE A 79 3.49 -0.30 -22.85
N ASN A 80 3.26 0.30 -24.02
CA ASN A 80 4.34 0.70 -24.93
C ASN A 80 5.24 1.80 -24.33
N GLU A 81 4.65 2.76 -23.60
CA GLU A 81 5.41 3.78 -22.88
C GLU A 81 6.34 3.14 -21.85
N LEU A 82 5.83 2.20 -21.05
CA LEU A 82 6.62 1.50 -20.02
C LEU A 82 7.71 0.60 -20.61
N VAL A 83 7.46 -0.06 -21.75
CA VAL A 83 8.48 -0.84 -22.46
C VAL A 83 9.62 0.07 -22.96
N ALA A 84 9.29 1.23 -23.52
CA ALA A 84 10.29 2.22 -23.95
C ALA A 84 11.09 2.76 -22.75
N LEU A 85 10.41 3.10 -21.65
CA LEU A 85 11.06 3.56 -20.40
C LEU A 85 11.94 2.49 -19.77
N ARG A 86 11.54 1.20 -19.85
CA ARG A 86 12.39 0.08 -19.44
C ARG A 86 13.68 0.04 -20.26
N GLY A 87 13.63 0.30 -21.56
CA GLY A 87 14.83 0.40 -22.41
C GLY A 87 15.77 1.51 -21.94
N ALA A 88 15.22 2.70 -21.66
CA ALA A 88 16.00 3.82 -21.12
C ALA A 88 16.60 3.52 -19.74
N LEU A 89 15.83 2.86 -18.85
CA LEU A 89 16.30 2.42 -17.53
C LEU A 89 17.45 1.43 -17.67
N ALA A 90 17.31 0.40 -18.51
CA ALA A 90 18.33 -0.63 -18.70
C ALA A 90 19.63 -0.11 -19.31
N ALA A 91 19.56 0.98 -20.10
CA ALA A 91 20.73 1.62 -20.69
C ALA A 91 21.49 2.55 -19.70
N ASP A 92 20.94 2.84 -18.53
CA ASP A 92 21.55 3.69 -17.49
C ASP A 92 22.06 2.82 -16.31
N PRO A 93 23.39 2.56 -16.22
CA PRO A 93 23.95 1.74 -15.16
C PRO A 93 23.73 2.30 -13.74
N GLU A 94 23.64 3.63 -13.60
CA GLU A 94 23.37 4.29 -12.31
C GLU A 94 21.92 4.05 -11.88
N ALA A 95 20.97 4.24 -12.80
CA ALA A 95 19.56 3.95 -12.54
C ALA A 95 19.30 2.46 -12.28
N MET A 96 19.99 1.56 -12.97
CA MET A 96 19.92 0.12 -12.68
C MET A 96 20.51 -0.23 -11.31
N ARG A 97 21.60 0.42 -10.87
CA ARG A 97 22.11 0.23 -9.49
C ARG A 97 21.10 0.71 -8.46
N LEU A 98 20.46 1.85 -8.69
CA LEU A 98 19.39 2.34 -7.82
C LEU A 98 18.25 1.34 -7.75
N LEU A 99 17.79 0.81 -8.89
CA LEU A 99 16.73 -0.20 -8.96
C LEU A 99 17.07 -1.42 -8.10
N ARG A 100 18.28 -1.97 -8.25
CA ARG A 100 18.73 -3.13 -7.45
C ARG A 100 18.75 -2.86 -5.96
N ARG A 101 19.22 -1.68 -5.54
CA ARG A 101 19.21 -1.29 -4.12
C ARG A 101 17.79 -1.15 -3.58
N CYS A 102 16.88 -0.51 -4.34
CA CYS A 102 15.48 -0.40 -3.96
C CYS A 102 14.83 -1.78 -3.80
N VAL A 103 15.01 -2.69 -4.76
CA VAL A 103 14.50 -4.06 -4.65
C VAL A 103 15.12 -4.80 -3.48
N GLY A 104 16.45 -4.72 -3.29
CA GLY A 104 17.16 -5.32 -2.17
C GLY A 104 16.62 -4.85 -0.81
N ARG A 105 16.40 -3.53 -0.65
CA ARG A 105 15.81 -2.96 0.57
C ARG A 105 14.42 -3.52 0.83
N PHE A 106 13.66 -3.64 -0.24
CA PHE A 106 12.27 -4.03 -0.19
C PHE A 106 12.08 -5.53 0.07
N VAL A 107 13.02 -6.39 -0.31
CA VAL A 107 12.91 -7.85 -0.07
C VAL A 107 13.51 -8.32 1.26
N ARG A 108 14.35 -7.51 1.92
CA ARG A 108 15.12 -7.90 3.11
C ARG A 108 14.25 -8.39 4.27
N ASP A 109 13.14 -7.70 4.54
CA ASP A 109 12.27 -7.95 5.70
C ASP A 109 10.85 -8.38 5.26
N MET A 110 10.75 -9.00 4.08
CA MET A 110 9.49 -9.34 3.41
C MET A 110 8.49 -10.02 4.35
N GLY A 111 7.35 -9.37 4.55
CA GLY A 111 6.23 -9.86 5.35
C GLY A 111 6.35 -9.55 6.84
N GLU A 112 7.38 -8.86 7.30
CA GLU A 112 7.47 -8.39 8.69
C GLU A 112 6.68 -7.09 8.90
N ILE A 113 5.74 -7.12 9.84
CA ILE A 113 4.86 -5.98 10.13
C ILE A 113 5.69 -4.80 10.63
N GLY A 114 5.58 -3.66 9.96
CA GLY A 114 6.28 -2.43 10.33
C GLY A 114 7.75 -2.38 9.93
N LYS A 115 8.23 -3.37 9.16
CA LYS A 115 9.55 -3.34 8.52
C LYS A 115 9.50 -2.96 7.04
N GLY A 116 8.29 -2.87 6.48
CA GLY A 116 8.08 -2.36 5.13
C GLY A 116 8.80 -1.03 4.91
N TRP A 117 9.36 -0.88 3.71
CA TRP A 117 10.05 0.34 3.32
C TRP A 117 9.10 1.27 2.57
N GLU A 118 9.14 2.56 2.90
CA GLU A 118 8.33 3.60 2.26
C GLU A 118 9.16 4.31 1.16
N PRO A 119 9.10 3.86 -0.11
CA PRO A 119 9.76 4.57 -1.19
C PRO A 119 9.18 5.99 -1.35
N PRO A 120 10.02 7.03 -1.50
CA PRO A 120 9.56 8.39 -1.68
C PRO A 120 8.99 8.59 -3.09
N ALA A 121 8.04 9.50 -3.24
CA ALA A 121 7.68 10.00 -4.56
C ALA A 121 8.85 10.83 -5.14
N PHE A 122 9.11 10.68 -6.44
CA PHE A 122 10.12 11.45 -7.13
C PHE A 122 9.52 12.73 -7.73
N PRO A 123 10.28 13.85 -7.80
CA PRO A 123 9.78 15.12 -8.30
C PRO A 123 9.57 15.07 -9.81
N GLU A 124 8.70 15.93 -10.34
CA GLU A 124 8.40 16.01 -11.78
C GLU A 124 9.65 16.21 -12.66
N SER A 125 10.69 16.86 -12.14
CA SER A 125 11.98 17.07 -12.80
C SER A 125 12.70 15.77 -13.20
N THR A 126 12.34 14.63 -12.60
CA THR A 126 12.86 13.31 -12.97
C THR A 126 12.21 12.73 -14.25
N GLY A 127 11.21 13.43 -14.80
CA GLY A 127 10.56 13.09 -16.06
C GLY A 127 9.78 11.77 -16.02
N PRO A 128 9.37 11.24 -17.20
CA PRO A 128 8.57 10.02 -17.29
C PRO A 128 9.22 8.79 -16.64
N LEU A 129 10.55 8.66 -16.72
CA LEU A 129 11.25 7.56 -16.07
C LEU A 129 11.12 7.62 -14.54
N GLY A 130 11.32 8.80 -13.94
CA GLY A 130 11.20 8.94 -12.50
C GLY A 130 9.78 8.74 -11.98
N ARG A 131 8.76 9.25 -12.69
CA ARG A 131 7.34 9.01 -12.35
C ARG A 131 6.96 7.52 -12.33
N ASN A 132 7.63 6.70 -13.14
CA ASN A 132 7.36 5.27 -13.29
C ASN A 132 8.44 4.38 -12.64
N PHE A 133 9.46 4.96 -12.02
CA PHE A 133 10.61 4.20 -11.51
C PHE A 133 10.19 3.11 -10.52
N HIS A 134 9.31 3.45 -9.58
CA HIS A 134 8.82 2.48 -8.58
C HIS A 134 7.96 1.37 -9.18
N ALA A 135 7.32 1.58 -10.34
CA ALA A 135 6.63 0.49 -11.04
C ALA A 135 7.63 -0.58 -11.49
N PHE A 136 8.83 -0.18 -11.96
CA PHE A 136 9.90 -1.12 -12.28
C PHE A 136 10.48 -1.80 -11.03
N VAL A 137 10.57 -1.09 -9.89
CA VAL A 137 10.94 -1.71 -8.60
C VAL A 137 9.96 -2.83 -8.26
N PHE A 138 8.65 -2.58 -8.36
CA PHE A 138 7.62 -3.57 -8.06
C PHE A 138 7.63 -4.75 -9.05
N VAL A 139 7.81 -4.49 -10.34
CA VAL A 139 7.95 -5.54 -11.36
C VAL A 139 9.17 -6.42 -11.06
N ALA A 140 10.31 -5.82 -10.72
CA ALA A 140 11.52 -6.57 -10.38
C ALA A 140 11.44 -7.30 -9.03
N ALA A 141 10.62 -6.81 -8.09
CA ALA A 141 10.34 -7.48 -6.81
C ALA A 141 9.30 -8.62 -6.93
N LEU A 142 8.56 -8.68 -8.04
CA LEU A 142 7.43 -9.61 -8.22
C LEU A 142 7.78 -11.09 -8.02
N PRO A 143 8.93 -11.62 -8.51
CA PRO A 143 9.31 -13.00 -8.26
C PRO A 143 9.48 -13.32 -6.77
N TYR A 144 10.06 -12.39 -5.99
CA TYR A 144 10.33 -12.55 -4.56
C TYR A 144 9.04 -12.61 -3.75
N VAL A 145 8.12 -11.66 -3.96
CA VAL A 145 6.83 -11.66 -3.23
C VAL A 145 5.94 -12.83 -3.65
N ARG A 146 5.98 -13.26 -4.92
CA ARG A 146 5.27 -14.48 -5.36
C ARG A 146 5.83 -15.73 -4.68
N ALA A 147 7.15 -15.82 -4.51
CA ALA A 147 7.78 -16.91 -3.76
C ALA A 147 7.38 -16.88 -2.28
N TYR A 148 7.39 -15.71 -1.66
CA TYR A 148 6.90 -15.51 -0.28
C TYR A 148 5.44 -15.95 -0.12
N HIS A 149 4.55 -15.49 -1.00
CA HIS A 149 3.13 -15.91 -0.99
C HIS A 149 2.99 -17.43 -1.13
N ARG A 150 3.75 -18.05 -2.05
CA ARG A 150 3.72 -19.51 -2.23
C ARG A 150 4.20 -20.26 -0.98
N ALA A 151 5.27 -19.80 -0.34
CA ALA A 151 5.78 -20.39 0.90
C ALA A 151 4.76 -20.29 2.05
N ARG A 152 3.93 -19.24 2.07
CA ARG A 152 2.79 -19.08 3.00
C ARG A 152 1.52 -19.83 2.58
N GLY A 153 1.56 -20.56 1.46
CA GLY A 153 0.41 -21.27 0.90
C GLY A 153 -0.70 -20.35 0.38
N ILE A 154 -0.41 -19.07 0.12
CA ILE A 154 -1.40 -18.09 -0.32
C ILE A 154 -1.87 -18.43 -1.73
N PRO A 155 -3.20 -18.53 -1.98
CA PRO A 155 -3.71 -18.87 -3.29
C PRO A 155 -3.24 -17.88 -4.36
N GLU A 156 -2.87 -18.40 -5.53
CA GLU A 156 -2.40 -17.57 -6.66
C GLU A 156 -3.43 -16.50 -7.06
N ALA A 157 -4.73 -16.84 -7.02
CA ALA A 157 -5.79 -15.90 -7.32
C ALA A 157 -5.86 -14.72 -6.33
N VAL A 158 -5.49 -14.93 -5.05
CA VAL A 158 -5.37 -13.83 -4.07
C VAL A 158 -4.17 -12.96 -4.42
N SER A 159 -3.01 -13.57 -4.67
CA SER A 159 -1.79 -12.87 -5.09
C SER A 159 -2.04 -11.98 -6.32
N ARG A 160 -2.65 -12.54 -7.38
CA ARG A 160 -2.98 -11.80 -8.60
C ARG A 160 -3.87 -10.59 -8.33
N ARG A 161 -4.92 -10.75 -7.51
CA ARG A 161 -5.85 -9.66 -7.16
C ARG A 161 -5.20 -8.58 -6.28
N THR A 162 -4.28 -8.99 -5.41
CA THR A 162 -3.46 -8.08 -4.60
C THR A 162 -2.56 -7.24 -5.51
N PHE A 163 -1.80 -7.86 -6.42
CA PHE A 163 -0.85 -7.13 -7.26
C PHE A 163 -1.50 -6.32 -8.40
N ALA A 164 -2.74 -6.64 -8.76
CA ALA A 164 -3.57 -5.80 -9.64
C ALA A 164 -3.81 -4.38 -9.09
N ASP A 165 -3.44 -4.09 -7.83
CA ASP A 165 -3.50 -2.72 -7.31
C ASP A 165 -2.50 -1.80 -8.00
N LEU A 166 -1.40 -2.33 -8.58
CA LEU A 166 -0.46 -1.53 -9.37
C LEU A 166 -1.19 -0.82 -10.52
N GLY A 167 -1.88 -1.57 -11.36
CA GLY A 167 -2.64 -1.01 -12.48
C GLY A 167 -3.74 -0.04 -12.05
N ARG A 168 -4.43 -0.33 -10.93
CA ARG A 168 -5.42 0.60 -10.36
C ARG A 168 -4.78 1.94 -9.96
N HIS A 169 -3.63 1.91 -9.29
CA HIS A 169 -2.93 3.13 -8.89
C HIS A 169 -2.38 3.92 -10.09
N MET A 170 -1.99 3.25 -11.18
CA MET A 170 -1.63 3.93 -12.44
C MET A 170 -2.84 4.58 -13.11
N ALA A 171 -4.02 3.94 -13.04
CA ALA A 171 -5.27 4.55 -13.49
C ALA A 171 -5.68 5.77 -12.64
N VAL A 172 -5.47 5.72 -11.31
CA VAL A 172 -5.65 6.88 -10.42
C VAL A 172 -4.69 8.01 -10.81
N HIS A 173 -3.40 7.70 -11.02
CA HIS A 173 -2.42 8.71 -11.43
C HIS A 173 -2.83 9.38 -12.74
N ARG A 174 -3.25 8.60 -13.75
CA ARG A 174 -3.79 9.13 -15.01
C ARG A 174 -5.00 10.01 -14.78
N ARG A 175 -5.98 9.56 -13.98
CA ARG A 175 -7.19 10.34 -13.68
C ARG A 175 -6.86 11.71 -13.08
N ARG A 176 -5.80 11.77 -12.26
CA ARG A 176 -5.38 12.99 -11.56
C ARG A 176 -4.47 13.90 -12.37
N PHE A 177 -3.48 13.33 -13.08
CA PHE A 177 -2.40 14.10 -13.72
C PHE A 177 -2.38 13.96 -15.25
N GLY A 178 -3.29 13.18 -15.84
CA GLY A 178 -3.35 12.94 -17.28
C GLY A 178 -2.19 12.11 -17.86
N THR A 179 -1.29 11.59 -17.02
CA THR A 179 -0.04 10.93 -17.44
C THR A 179 0.15 9.56 -16.79
N CYS A 180 1.02 8.73 -17.36
CA CYS A 180 1.47 7.47 -16.76
C CYS A 180 2.39 7.74 -15.55
N GLY A 181 2.17 7.06 -14.43
CA GLY A 181 2.99 7.19 -13.22
C GLY A 181 2.36 6.56 -11.98
N LEU A 182 3.02 6.75 -10.83
CA LEU A 182 2.52 6.37 -9.52
C LEU A 182 2.50 7.57 -8.56
N PHE A 183 1.35 7.80 -7.93
CA PHE A 183 1.18 8.93 -7.00
C PHE A 183 1.64 8.61 -5.57
N VAL A 184 1.39 7.37 -5.11
CA VAL A 184 1.65 6.92 -3.72
C VAL A 184 2.39 5.59 -3.73
N PRO A 185 3.67 5.54 -4.14
CA PRO A 185 4.42 4.29 -4.24
C PRO A 185 4.52 3.56 -2.90
N TRP A 186 4.60 4.27 -1.78
CA TRP A 186 4.61 3.68 -0.44
C TRP A 186 3.38 2.79 -0.13
N TRP A 187 2.23 3.06 -0.76
CA TRP A 187 1.03 2.25 -0.57
C TRP A 187 1.15 0.86 -1.23
N LEU A 188 1.65 0.85 -2.47
CA LEU A 188 1.91 -0.38 -3.20
C LEU A 188 3.03 -1.20 -2.56
N ALA A 189 3.95 -0.54 -1.86
CA ALA A 189 4.95 -1.21 -1.04
C ALA A 189 4.32 -2.19 -0.02
N LEU A 190 3.15 -1.92 0.56
CA LEU A 190 2.48 -2.88 1.46
C LEU A 190 2.09 -4.20 0.76
N HIS A 191 1.75 -4.11 -0.52
CA HIS A 191 1.31 -5.26 -1.33
C HIS A 191 2.50 -6.13 -1.70
N PHE A 192 3.54 -5.50 -2.24
CA PHE A 192 4.72 -6.20 -2.71
C PHE A 192 5.63 -6.62 -1.55
N HIS A 193 5.44 -6.09 -0.34
CA HIS A 193 6.11 -6.54 0.89
C HIS A 193 5.37 -7.70 1.58
N GLY A 194 4.20 -8.14 1.09
CA GLY A 194 3.46 -9.27 1.68
C GLY A 194 2.72 -8.93 2.99
N GLU A 195 2.42 -7.66 3.24
CA GLU A 195 1.65 -7.22 4.42
C GLU A 195 0.16 -7.04 4.12
N LEU A 196 -0.20 -6.73 2.87
CA LEU A 196 -1.57 -6.38 2.46
C LEU A 196 -2.13 -7.35 1.41
N TYR A 197 -3.36 -7.79 1.62
CA TYR A 197 -4.07 -8.75 0.76
C TYR A 197 -5.42 -8.24 0.30
N GLN A 198 -5.73 -8.46 -0.99
CA GLN A 198 -7.05 -8.17 -1.54
C GLN A 198 -7.99 -9.37 -1.37
N LEU A 199 -8.98 -9.25 -0.49
CA LEU A 199 -9.93 -10.32 -0.16
C LEU A 199 -11.36 -9.85 -0.41
N GLY A 200 -11.91 -10.21 -1.56
CA GLY A 200 -13.23 -9.74 -2.00
C GLY A 200 -13.19 -8.27 -2.41
N ARG A 201 -14.09 -7.45 -1.87
CA ARG A 201 -14.20 -6.01 -2.12
C ARG A 201 -13.18 -5.19 -1.33
N LEU A 202 -12.75 -5.67 -0.17
CA LEU A 202 -11.88 -4.96 0.76
C LEU A 202 -10.45 -5.51 0.72
N GLN A 203 -9.51 -4.66 1.13
CA GLN A 203 -8.12 -5.02 1.36
C GLN A 203 -7.87 -5.12 2.87
N PHE A 204 -6.98 -6.02 3.27
CA PHE A 204 -6.64 -6.24 4.68
C PHE A 204 -5.12 -6.28 4.81
N GLN A 205 -4.59 -5.41 5.65
CA GLN A 205 -3.19 -5.33 6.00
C GLN A 205 -2.98 -5.89 7.41
N ARG A 206 -1.96 -6.74 7.56
CA ARG A 206 -1.44 -7.16 8.86
C ARG A 206 -0.80 -5.95 9.55
N ALA A 207 -1.31 -5.56 10.71
CA ALA A 207 -0.91 -4.32 11.38
C ALA A 207 -0.90 -4.48 12.91
N ARG A 208 -0.52 -3.39 13.59
CA ARG A 208 -0.62 -3.26 15.05
C ARG A 208 -1.56 -2.13 15.42
N LEU A 209 -2.32 -2.31 16.50
CA LEU A 209 -3.24 -1.29 17.01
C LEU A 209 -2.49 -0.04 17.43
N GLY A 210 -2.86 1.09 16.83
CA GLY A 210 -2.39 2.40 17.25
C GLY A 210 -2.85 2.74 18.67
N GLY A 211 -2.12 3.63 19.34
CA GLY A 211 -2.35 3.93 20.76
C GLY A 211 -3.75 4.42 21.11
N ARG A 212 -4.35 5.28 20.27
CA ARG A 212 -5.72 5.80 20.50
C ARG A 212 -6.78 4.70 20.30
N THR A 213 -6.77 4.02 19.16
CA THR A 213 -7.73 2.96 18.83
C THR A 213 -7.60 1.76 19.75
N GLY A 214 -6.38 1.34 20.09
CA GLY A 214 -6.14 0.24 21.02
C GLY A 214 -6.69 0.52 22.42
N ARG A 215 -6.56 1.76 22.92
CA ARG A 215 -7.19 2.15 24.19
C ARG A 215 -8.72 2.14 24.13
N ALA A 216 -9.29 2.61 23.01
CA ALA A 216 -10.74 2.57 22.81
C ALA A 216 -11.27 1.11 22.78
N ALA A 217 -10.55 0.20 22.11
CA ALA A 217 -10.89 -1.22 22.10
C ALA A 217 -10.80 -1.86 23.50
N ALA A 218 -9.70 -1.66 24.22
CA ALA A 218 -9.50 -2.19 25.57
C ALA A 218 -10.57 -1.69 26.56
N ALA A 219 -11.01 -0.44 26.43
CA ALA A 219 -12.05 0.14 27.29
C ALA A 219 -13.42 -0.57 27.18
N THR A 220 -13.64 -1.38 26.14
CA THR A 220 -14.85 -2.20 25.99
C THR A 220 -14.76 -3.57 26.68
N GLY A 221 -13.64 -3.87 27.36
CA GLY A 221 -13.39 -5.14 28.03
C GLY A 221 -12.75 -6.21 27.14
N LEU A 222 -12.29 -5.85 25.94
CA LEU A 222 -11.50 -6.75 25.10
C LEU A 222 -10.11 -6.96 25.68
N GLU A 223 -9.57 -8.18 25.54
CA GLU A 223 -8.19 -8.53 25.94
C GLU A 223 -7.10 -7.89 25.06
N THR A 224 -7.49 -7.08 24.07
CA THR A 224 -6.57 -6.45 23.11
C THR A 224 -6.40 -4.96 23.40
N GLY A 225 -5.20 -4.45 23.18
CA GLY A 225 -4.82 -3.06 23.42
C GLY A 225 -3.76 -2.52 22.46
N PRO A 226 -3.19 -1.35 22.76
CA PRO A 226 -2.15 -0.73 21.94
C PRO A 226 -0.97 -1.68 21.65
N GLY A 227 -0.55 -1.76 20.39
CA GLY A 227 0.58 -2.59 19.95
C GLY A 227 0.22 -4.03 19.59
N ASP A 228 -0.96 -4.52 19.99
CA ASP A 228 -1.45 -5.85 19.61
C ASP A 228 -1.78 -5.92 18.13
N LEU A 229 -1.80 -7.14 17.59
CA LEU A 229 -2.11 -7.40 16.20
C LEU A 229 -3.54 -7.02 15.85
N CYS A 230 -3.72 -6.34 14.72
CA CYS A 230 -5.01 -6.08 14.11
C CYS A 230 -4.95 -6.20 12.60
N LEU A 231 -6.12 -6.29 11.97
CA LEU A 231 -6.24 -6.12 10.53
C LEU A 231 -6.65 -4.68 10.21
N SER A 232 -5.76 -3.95 9.53
CA SER A 232 -6.08 -2.64 8.97
C SER A 232 -6.82 -2.84 7.65
N LEU A 233 -8.08 -2.42 7.62
CA LEU A 233 -9.03 -2.59 6.53
C LEU A 233 -8.95 -1.38 5.61
N HIS A 234 -8.80 -1.66 4.31
CA HIS A 234 -8.64 -0.65 3.27
C HIS A 234 -9.64 -0.82 2.13
N ILE A 235 -9.94 0.29 1.44
CA ILE A 235 -10.99 0.37 0.41
C ILE A 235 -10.35 0.78 -0.91
N ALA A 236 -10.09 -0.19 -1.78
CA ALA A 236 -9.60 0.07 -3.13
C ALA A 236 -10.69 0.74 -4.00
N ASP A 237 -10.28 1.69 -4.82
CA ASP A 237 -11.09 2.21 -5.94
C ASP A 237 -11.18 1.17 -7.06
N PHE A 238 -12.05 1.38 -8.06
CA PHE A 238 -12.25 0.50 -9.22
C PHE A 238 -12.66 -0.95 -8.88
N ARG A 239 -13.26 -1.16 -7.69
CA ARG A 239 -13.74 -2.49 -7.22
C ARG A 239 -15.24 -2.54 -6.96
N GLY A 240 -15.99 -1.62 -7.56
CA GLY A 240 -17.44 -1.57 -7.44
C GLY A 240 -17.94 -1.01 -6.11
N PRO A 241 -19.25 -1.04 -5.85
CA PRO A 241 -19.86 -0.43 -4.66
C PRO A 241 -19.52 -1.19 -3.38
N LEU A 242 -19.54 -0.49 -2.24
CA LEU A 242 -19.43 -1.04 -0.89
C LEU A 242 -20.76 -1.67 -0.42
N SER A 243 -21.38 -2.51 -1.23
CA SER A 243 -22.63 -3.19 -0.84
C SER A 243 -22.43 -3.99 0.45
N PRO A 244 -23.46 -4.09 1.32
CA PRO A 244 -23.37 -4.88 2.55
C PRO A 244 -22.88 -6.31 2.29
N GLU A 245 -23.39 -6.97 1.24
CA GLU A 245 -23.07 -8.34 0.88
C GLU A 245 -21.59 -8.49 0.49
N ALA A 246 -21.05 -7.54 -0.27
CA ALA A 246 -19.64 -7.54 -0.66
C ALA A 246 -18.71 -7.28 0.53
N CYS A 247 -19.11 -6.42 1.46
CA CYS A 247 -18.39 -6.19 2.72
C CYS A 247 -18.41 -7.46 3.59
N ASP A 248 -19.58 -8.07 3.81
CA ASP A 248 -19.71 -9.30 4.59
C ASP A 248 -18.90 -10.46 3.99
N HIS A 249 -18.92 -10.59 2.66
CA HIS A 249 -18.10 -11.58 1.97
C HIS A 249 -16.60 -11.34 2.19
N SER A 250 -16.15 -10.09 2.09
CA SER A 250 -14.74 -9.73 2.34
C SER A 250 -14.29 -10.03 3.77
N LEU A 251 -15.16 -9.75 4.75
CA LEU A 251 -14.89 -10.03 6.16
C LEU A 251 -14.81 -11.54 6.46
N ARG A 252 -15.68 -12.36 5.84
CA ARG A 252 -15.57 -13.83 5.97
C ARG A 252 -14.26 -14.34 5.37
N LEU A 253 -13.92 -13.89 4.16
CA LEU A 253 -12.66 -14.24 3.51
C LEU A 253 -11.46 -13.85 4.36
N ALA A 254 -11.45 -12.67 4.98
CA ALA A 254 -10.37 -12.23 5.86
C ALA A 254 -10.16 -13.19 7.03
N ARG A 255 -11.23 -13.51 7.78
CA ARG A 255 -11.11 -14.43 8.94
C ARG A 255 -10.53 -15.78 8.52
N GLU A 256 -11.05 -16.37 7.46
CA GLU A 256 -10.59 -17.66 6.95
C GLU A 256 -9.15 -17.60 6.43
N PHE A 257 -8.80 -16.52 5.71
CA PHE A 257 -7.50 -16.33 5.09
C PHE A 257 -6.39 -16.21 6.15
N PHE A 258 -6.54 -15.30 7.11
CA PHE A 258 -5.50 -15.05 8.10
C PHE A 258 -5.36 -16.22 9.08
N ALA A 259 -6.46 -16.87 9.48
CA ALA A 259 -6.38 -18.08 10.29
C ALA A 259 -5.61 -19.23 9.60
N ARG A 260 -5.68 -19.31 8.26
CA ARG A 260 -5.01 -20.36 7.49
C ARG A 260 -3.55 -20.04 7.17
N HIS A 261 -3.25 -18.81 6.75
CA HIS A 261 -1.94 -18.44 6.19
C HIS A 261 -1.01 -17.75 7.22
N TYR A 262 -1.58 -17.34 8.36
CA TYR A 262 -0.90 -16.71 9.47
C TYR A 262 -1.38 -17.30 10.82
N PRO A 263 -1.28 -18.63 11.03
CA PRO A 263 -1.88 -19.30 12.19
C PRO A 263 -1.28 -18.85 13.53
N ASP A 264 -0.04 -18.37 13.54
CA ASP A 264 0.65 -17.87 14.73
C ASP A 264 0.24 -16.43 15.09
N GLU A 265 -0.62 -15.81 14.28
CA GLU A 265 -1.06 -14.43 14.45
C GLU A 265 -2.55 -14.39 14.79
N ARG A 266 -2.87 -13.87 15.97
CA ARG A 266 -4.26 -13.74 16.44
C ARG A 266 -4.80 -12.34 16.13
N TYR A 267 -5.77 -12.29 15.22
CA TYR A 267 -6.45 -11.06 14.83
C TYR A 267 -7.88 -11.03 15.37
N THR A 268 -8.11 -10.30 16.46
CA THR A 268 -9.44 -10.15 17.08
C THR A 268 -10.12 -8.82 16.74
N VAL A 269 -9.36 -7.84 16.25
CA VAL A 269 -9.85 -6.50 15.91
C VAL A 269 -9.48 -6.15 14.47
N ALA A 270 -10.43 -5.51 13.80
CA ALA A 270 -10.18 -4.77 12.57
C ALA A 270 -10.32 -3.27 12.81
N VAL A 271 -9.48 -2.50 12.13
CA VAL A 271 -9.50 -1.03 12.16
C VAL A 271 -9.67 -0.48 10.75
N CYS A 272 -10.28 0.69 10.63
CA CYS A 272 -10.36 1.42 9.38
C CYS A 272 -10.14 2.91 9.67
N HIS A 273 -9.28 3.53 8.87
CA HIS A 273 -8.99 4.97 8.95
C HIS A 273 -9.30 5.57 7.59
N SER A 274 -10.38 6.35 7.51
CA SER A 274 -10.88 6.85 6.23
C SER A 274 -11.78 8.06 6.41
N TRP A 275 -11.74 8.99 5.44
CA TRP A 275 -12.74 10.05 5.30
C TRP A 275 -14.16 9.49 5.17
N LEU A 276 -14.31 8.26 4.65
CA LEU A 276 -15.60 7.56 4.58
C LEU A 276 -16.18 7.25 5.95
N LEU A 277 -15.43 7.41 7.04
CA LEU A 277 -15.92 7.22 8.41
C LEU A 277 -16.25 8.53 9.13
N ASP A 278 -16.23 9.67 8.43
CA ASP A 278 -16.72 10.93 8.98
C ASP A 278 -18.25 10.85 9.20
N PRO A 279 -18.76 10.95 10.45
CA PRO A 279 -20.19 10.88 10.72
C PRO A 279 -20.99 12.04 10.08
N GLN A 280 -20.34 13.14 9.67
CA GLN A 280 -20.99 14.23 8.97
C GLN A 280 -21.61 13.79 7.64
N LEU A 281 -21.09 12.72 7.01
CA LEU A 281 -21.65 12.15 5.77
C LEU A 281 -23.11 11.70 5.96
N LYS A 282 -23.50 11.25 7.16
CA LYS A 282 -24.87 10.83 7.47
C LYS A 282 -25.89 11.96 7.44
N ARG A 283 -25.44 13.23 7.49
CA ARG A 283 -26.32 14.41 7.33
C ARG A 283 -26.75 14.63 5.88
N TYR A 284 -26.00 14.08 4.92
CA TYR A 284 -26.18 14.33 3.48
C TYR A 284 -26.58 13.09 2.70
N LEU A 285 -26.17 11.90 3.15
CA LEU A 285 -26.45 10.63 2.49
C LEU A 285 -27.68 9.94 3.11
N PRO A 286 -28.52 9.26 2.29
CA PRO A 286 -29.64 8.51 2.82
C PRO A 286 -29.16 7.30 3.64
N THR A 287 -29.99 6.84 4.57
CA THR A 287 -29.65 5.75 5.51
C THR A 287 -29.41 4.41 4.82
N ASP A 288 -29.93 4.23 3.61
CA ASP A 288 -29.72 3.04 2.78
C ASP A 288 -28.47 3.13 1.88
N SER A 289 -27.74 4.25 1.90
CA SER A 289 -26.46 4.40 1.21
C SER A 289 -25.45 3.38 1.70
N ASN A 290 -24.72 2.78 0.76
CA ASN A 290 -23.64 1.85 1.05
C ASN A 290 -22.56 2.46 1.96
N ILE A 291 -22.28 3.76 1.84
CA ILE A 291 -21.31 4.45 2.73
C ILE A 291 -21.84 4.47 4.16
N VAL A 292 -23.11 4.84 4.36
CA VAL A 292 -23.71 4.88 5.70
C VAL A 292 -23.75 3.47 6.31
N ARG A 293 -24.21 2.47 5.56
CA ARG A 293 -24.21 1.06 6.01
C ARG A 293 -22.81 0.52 6.29
N PHE A 294 -21.80 0.99 5.56
CA PHE A 294 -20.40 0.65 5.84
C PHE A 294 -19.94 1.30 7.16
N GLN A 295 -20.27 2.57 7.41
CA GLN A 295 -19.96 3.26 8.67
C GLN A 295 -20.56 2.56 9.90
N GLU A 296 -21.81 2.10 9.83
CA GLU A 296 -22.48 1.45 10.98
C GLU A 296 -21.85 0.13 11.43
N ARG A 297 -20.86 -0.39 10.69
CA ARG A 297 -20.09 -1.58 11.09
C ARG A 297 -19.04 -1.27 12.14
N PHE A 298 -18.74 0.00 12.38
CA PHE A 298 -17.61 0.42 13.20
C PHE A 298 -18.08 1.14 14.47
N GLN A 299 -17.39 0.84 15.57
CA GLN A 299 -17.33 1.73 16.71
C GLN A 299 -16.34 2.86 16.41
N VAL A 300 -16.70 4.09 16.77
CA VAL A 300 -15.80 5.24 16.63
C VAL A 300 -14.74 5.16 17.72
N ALA A 301 -13.47 5.12 17.34
CA ALA A 301 -12.35 5.12 18.27
C ALA A 301 -12.17 6.49 18.95
N TYR A 302 -12.22 7.55 18.15
CA TYR A 302 -12.10 8.95 18.55
C TYR A 302 -12.49 9.85 17.38
N GLN A 303 -12.75 11.12 17.68
CA GLN A 303 -13.01 12.16 16.67
C GLN A 303 -11.71 12.91 16.38
N GLU A 304 -11.42 13.13 15.10
CA GLU A 304 -10.29 13.96 14.68
C GLU A 304 -10.68 15.44 14.75
N THR A 305 -9.76 16.29 15.20
CA THR A 305 -10.02 17.73 15.36
C THR A 305 -9.41 18.56 14.23
N GLN A 306 -8.47 17.96 13.50
CA GLN A 306 -7.85 18.60 12.34
C GLN A 306 -8.65 18.29 11.07
N ALA A 307 -9.06 19.35 10.37
CA ALA A 307 -9.74 19.23 9.08
C ALA A 307 -8.83 18.56 8.03
N ASP A 308 -9.43 17.72 7.19
CA ASP A 308 -8.82 17.05 6.05
C ASP A 308 -9.77 17.06 4.85
N ASP A 309 -9.95 18.23 4.26
CA ASP A 309 -10.78 18.41 3.06
C ASP A 309 -10.13 17.76 1.81
N LYS A 310 -8.80 17.62 1.81
CA LYS A 310 -8.06 17.11 0.65
C LYS A 310 -8.32 15.64 0.41
N SER A 311 -8.48 14.81 1.45
CA SER A 311 -8.81 13.40 1.29
C SER A 311 -10.10 13.16 0.48
N PRO A 312 -11.29 13.61 0.92
CA PRO A 312 -12.52 13.41 0.16
C PRO A 312 -12.45 14.08 -1.22
N LEU A 313 -11.77 15.23 -1.37
CA LEU A 313 -11.59 15.86 -2.68
C LEU A 313 -10.82 14.94 -3.65
N GLY A 314 -9.70 14.38 -3.20
CA GLY A 314 -8.88 13.47 -3.97
C GLY A 314 -9.62 12.18 -4.34
N PHE A 315 -10.35 11.56 -3.41
CA PHE A 315 -11.05 10.30 -3.68
C PHE A 315 -12.32 10.49 -4.53
N VAL A 316 -13.09 11.55 -4.31
CA VAL A 316 -14.38 11.75 -5.00
C VAL A 316 -14.18 12.38 -6.37
N PHE A 317 -13.34 13.41 -6.46
CA PHE A 317 -13.18 14.21 -7.67
C PHE A 317 -11.92 13.86 -8.46
N GLY A 318 -10.87 13.35 -7.79
CA GLY A 318 -9.61 12.96 -8.42
C GLY A 318 -8.55 14.06 -8.39
N ASP A 319 -8.91 15.26 -7.94
CA ASP A 319 -8.02 16.42 -7.85
C ASP A 319 -8.33 17.21 -6.56
N THR A 320 -7.29 17.46 -5.76
CA THR A 320 -7.40 18.12 -4.45
C THR A 320 -7.39 19.64 -4.55
N GLU A 321 -7.06 20.20 -5.71
CA GLU A 321 -6.91 21.64 -5.91
C GLU A 321 -8.08 22.24 -6.71
N LEU A 322 -9.14 21.46 -6.99
CA LEU A 322 -10.34 21.96 -7.65
C LEU A 322 -11.04 23.03 -6.79
N PRO A 323 -11.40 24.19 -7.36
CA PRO A 323 -12.21 25.18 -6.66
C PRO A 323 -13.54 24.59 -6.20
N VAL A 324 -13.90 24.83 -4.94
CA VAL A 324 -15.09 24.27 -4.28
C VAL A 324 -16.38 24.62 -5.04
N GLU A 325 -16.45 25.83 -5.57
CA GLU A 325 -17.57 26.37 -6.34
C GLU A 325 -17.84 25.53 -7.59
N GLY A 326 -16.77 25.06 -8.24
CA GLY A 326 -16.80 24.31 -9.49
C GLY A 326 -16.95 22.79 -9.35
N LEU A 327 -17.00 22.25 -8.12
CA LEU A 327 -17.06 20.81 -7.91
C LEU A 327 -18.30 20.18 -8.56
N PRO A 328 -18.15 19.12 -9.37
CA PRO A 328 -19.28 18.39 -9.97
C PRO A 328 -20.30 17.90 -8.92
N ARG A 329 -21.56 17.72 -9.33
CA ARG A 329 -22.67 17.36 -8.43
C ARG A 329 -23.53 16.19 -8.95
N HIS A 330 -22.96 15.34 -9.80
CA HIS A 330 -23.69 14.27 -10.49
C HIS A 330 -24.12 13.14 -9.55
N THR A 331 -23.29 12.77 -8.58
CA THR A 331 -23.57 11.69 -7.63
C THR A 331 -23.96 12.21 -6.24
N GLY A 332 -24.58 11.34 -5.42
CA GLY A 332 -24.93 11.68 -4.04
C GLY A 332 -23.73 12.07 -3.18
N VAL A 333 -22.61 11.35 -3.33
CA VAL A 333 -21.38 11.66 -2.58
C VAL A 333 -20.71 12.95 -3.06
N GLN A 334 -20.76 13.24 -4.37
CA GLN A 334 -20.29 14.52 -4.92
C GLN A 334 -21.07 15.70 -4.35
N ARG A 335 -22.41 15.59 -4.26
CA ARG A 335 -23.25 16.60 -3.62
C ARG A 335 -22.95 16.72 -2.14
N ALA A 336 -22.86 15.62 -1.40
CA ALA A 336 -22.55 15.63 0.02
C ALA A 336 -21.25 16.40 0.31
N VAL A 337 -20.15 16.00 -0.32
CA VAL A 337 -18.83 16.60 -0.11
C VAL A 337 -18.81 18.06 -0.55
N GLY A 338 -19.26 18.35 -1.77
CA GLY A 338 -19.20 19.70 -2.32
C GLY A 338 -20.13 20.68 -1.63
N ASP A 339 -21.34 20.28 -1.25
CA ASP A 339 -22.31 21.18 -0.60
C ASP A 339 -21.90 21.49 0.84
N HIS A 340 -21.28 20.54 1.55
CA HIS A 340 -20.72 20.80 2.88
C HIS A 340 -19.60 21.85 2.83
N LEU A 341 -18.67 21.71 1.89
CA LEU A 341 -17.57 22.67 1.69
C LEU A 341 -18.08 24.05 1.26
N ARG A 342 -19.06 24.12 0.35
CA ARG A 342 -19.68 25.38 -0.07
C ARG A 342 -20.40 26.12 1.07
N ALA A 343 -20.90 25.38 2.06
CA ALA A 343 -21.50 25.95 3.26
C ALA A 343 -20.46 26.42 4.30
N GLY A 344 -19.16 26.34 4.00
CA GLY A 344 -18.07 26.67 4.92
C GLY A 344 -17.79 25.58 5.95
N GLY A 345 -18.31 24.37 5.75
CA GLY A 345 -17.98 23.21 6.58
C GLY A 345 -16.67 22.56 6.17
N HIS A 346 -16.15 21.68 7.04
CA HIS A 346 -14.93 20.91 6.82
C HIS A 346 -15.18 19.42 7.04
N TRP A 347 -14.43 18.60 6.30
CA TRP A 347 -14.40 17.15 6.45
C TRP A 347 -13.24 16.72 7.33
N TYR A 348 -13.40 15.56 7.97
CA TYR A 348 -12.44 15.01 8.91
C TYR A 348 -12.12 13.55 8.60
N GLY A 349 -10.95 13.10 9.06
CA GLY A 349 -10.65 11.67 9.11
C GLY A 349 -11.55 10.97 10.13
N GLY A 350 -12.12 9.82 9.75
CA GLY A 350 -12.83 8.95 10.68
C GLY A 350 -11.98 7.74 11.08
N HIS A 351 -12.07 7.36 12.35
CA HIS A 351 -11.31 6.26 12.94
C HIS A 351 -12.25 5.23 13.53
N GLY A 352 -12.49 4.15 12.79
CA GLY A 352 -13.41 3.09 13.18
C GLY A 352 -12.68 1.81 13.55
N TRP A 353 -13.29 1.03 14.42
CA TRP A 353 -12.85 -0.32 14.74
C TRP A 353 -14.04 -1.23 15.06
N PHE A 354 -13.84 -2.54 14.96
CA PHE A 354 -14.78 -3.53 15.49
C PHE A 354 -14.02 -4.82 15.83
N ALA A 355 -14.61 -5.63 16.72
CA ALA A 355 -14.19 -6.99 16.99
C ALA A 355 -15.06 -7.98 16.21
N TRP A 356 -14.53 -9.14 15.83
CA TRP A 356 -15.24 -10.11 14.99
C TRP A 356 -15.26 -11.56 15.47
#